data_AF-A0AA39IYR9-F1
#
_entry.id   AF-A0AA39IYR9-F1
#
_cell.length_a   1.000
_cell.length_b   1.000
_cell.length_c   1.000
_cell.angle_alpha   90.00
_cell.angle_beta   90.00
_cell.angle_gamma   90.00
#
_symmetry.space_group_name_H-M   'P 1'
#
loop_
_entity.id
_entity.type
_entity.pdbx_description
1 polymer ?
#
loop_
_entity_poly.entity_id
_entity_poly.type
_entity_poly.pdbx_seq_one_letter_code
_entity_poly.pdbx_strand_id
1 'polypeptide(L)' 'MTYHATMAQAGLVFVRVSHHCVDEKCRPMKSKMPSEVATSRYLKRHTSIPVPDALVYDSDSDNGVGGAWMIMEALDRGH' A
#
# COMPACT_ATOMS: atom_id res chain seq x y z
N MET A 1 6.14 -8.10 0.29
CA MET A 1 5.23 -9.23 -0.03
C MET A 1 3.83 -8.65 -0.25
N THR A 2 3.05 -9.12 -1.23
CA THR A 2 1.66 -8.66 -1.46
C THR A 2 0.70 -9.79 -1.11
N TYR A 3 -0.32 -9.48 -0.31
CA TYR A 3 -1.34 -10.41 0.13
C TYR A 3 -2.70 -10.02 -0.45
N HIS A 4 -3.50 -11.02 -0.82
CA HIS A 4 -4.89 -10.83 -1.24
C HIS A 4 -5.79 -11.18 -0.08
N ALA A 5 -6.68 -10.28 0.30
CA ALA A 5 -7.68 -10.52 1.33
C ALA A 5 -9.06 -10.16 0.80
N THR A 6 -10.07 -10.95 1.15
CA THR A 6 -11.48 -10.62 0.88
C THR A 6 -12.09 -10.12 2.18
N MET A 7 -12.52 -8.86 2.21
CA MET A 7 -13.15 -8.25 3.39
C MET A 7 -14.66 -8.39 3.26
N ALA A 8 -15.34 -8.84 4.33
CA ALA A 8 -16.76 -9.17 4.32
C ALA A 8 -17.71 -8.02 3.89
N GLN A 9 -17.23 -6.78 3.85
CA GLN A 9 -18.03 -5.57 3.55
C GLN A 9 -17.56 -4.80 2.30
N ALA A 10 -16.43 -5.14 1.68
CA ALA A 10 -15.79 -4.27 0.68
C ALA A 10 -15.28 -4.97 -0.60
N GLY A 11 -15.54 -6.27 -0.78
CA GLY A 11 -15.00 -7.03 -1.91
C GLY A 11 -13.52 -7.41 -1.75
N LEU A 12 -12.82 -7.64 -2.87
CA LEU A 12 -11.40 -8.00 -2.89
C LEU A 12 -10.54 -6.76 -2.63
N VAL A 13 -9.58 -6.85 -1.70
CA VAL A 13 -8.60 -5.81 -1.40
C VAL A 13 -7.17 -6.36 -1.47
N PHE A 14 -6.24 -5.51 -1.88
CA PHE A 14 -4.82 -5.83 -1.89
C PHE A 14 -4.15 -5.25 -0.65
N VAL A 15 -3.48 -6.10 0.11
CA VAL A 15 -2.66 -5.69 1.26
C VAL A 15 -1.20 -5.79 0.86
N ARG A 16 -0.51 -4.65 0.78
CA ARG A 16 0.94 -4.63 0.55
C ARG A 16 1.64 -4.38 1.88
N VAL A 17 2.53 -5.31 2.25
CA VAL A 17 3.41 -5.17 3.42
C VAL A 17 4.84 -5.02 2.94
N SER A 18 5.46 -3.93 3.36
CA SER A 18 6.86 -3.61 3.11
C SER A 18 7.65 -3.90 4.38
N HIS A 19 8.37 -5.01 4.37
CA HIS A 19 9.33 -5.33 5.42
C HIS A 19 10.63 -4.57 5.12
N HIS A 20 10.99 -3.61 5.95
CA HIS A 20 12.32 -2.99 5.87
C HIS A 20 13.30 -3.83 6.67
N CYS A 21 14.48 -4.11 6.11
CA CYS A 21 15.52 -4.88 6.79
C CYS A 21 15.91 -4.23 8.12
N VAL A 22 15.85 -5.01 9.20
CA VAL A 22 16.28 -4.65 10.56
C VAL A 22 17.76 -5.01 10.73
N ASP A 23 18.62 -4.67 9.76
CA ASP A 23 20.07 -4.78 9.96
C ASP A 23 20.56 -3.51 10.64
N GLU A 24 21.40 -3.64 11.67
CA GLU A 24 21.94 -2.55 12.50
C GLU A 24 22.64 -1.44 11.69
N LYS A 25 23.01 -1.71 10.43
CA LYS A 25 23.60 -0.73 9.50
C LYS A 25 22.59 0.02 8.62
N CYS A 26 21.32 -0.38 8.58
CA CYS A 26 20.29 0.31 7.83
C CYS A 26 19.85 1.56 8.59
N ARG A 27 20.39 2.71 8.21
CA ARG A 27 19.81 4.01 8.60
C ARG A 27 18.30 3.96 8.36
N PRO A 28 17.45 4.49 9.26
CA PRO A 28 16.01 4.52 9.04
C PRO A 28 15.74 5.37 7.80
N MET A 29 15.58 4.70 6.65
CA MET A 29 15.14 5.36 5.44
C MET A 29 13.69 5.72 5.65
N LYS A 30 13.37 7.00 5.53
CA LYS A 30 11.99 7.47 5.54
C LYS A 30 11.18 6.63 4.55
N SER A 31 10.06 6.10 5.02
CA SER A 31 9.14 5.31 4.19
C SER A 31 8.77 6.09 2.93
N LYS A 32 8.87 5.46 1.77
CA LYS A 32 8.45 6.04 0.48
C LYS A 32 6.93 5.93 0.25
N MET A 33 6.23 5.21 1.13
CA MET A 33 4.81 4.91 1.00
C MET A 33 3.92 6.18 0.89
N PRO A 34 4.16 7.27 1.64
CA PRO A 34 3.38 8.50 1.47
C PRO A 34 3.49 9.07 0.04
N SER A 35 4.69 9.02 -0.57
CA SER A 35 4.90 9.46 -1.95
C SER A 35 4.21 8.55 -2.95
N GLU A 36 4.19 7.23 -2.71
CA GLU A 36 3.45 6.26 -3.54
C GLU A 36 1.94 6.53 -3.50
N VAL A 37 1.37 6.76 -2.31
CA VAL A 37 -0.05 7.11 -2.12
C VAL A 37 -0.40 8.42 -2.84
N ALA A 38 0.44 9.45 -2.67
CA ALA A 38 0.23 10.74 -3.31
C ALA A 38 0.25 10.63 -4.84
N THR A 39 1.18 9.83 -5.38
CA THR A 39 1.30 9.61 -6.83
C THR A 39 0.08 8.86 -7.38
N SER A 40 -0.37 7.79 -6.70
CA SER A 40 -1.56 7.05 -7.15
C SER A 40 -2.81 7.93 -7.17
N ARG A 41 -3.04 8.72 -6.10
CA ARG A 41 -4.14 9.68 -6.03
C ARG A 41 -4.05 10.76 -7.09
N TYR A 42 -2.84 11.24 -7.40
CA TYR A 42 -2.62 12.20 -8.47
C TYR A 42 -3.00 11.62 -9.83
N LEU A 43 -2.55 10.40 -10.16
CA LEU A 43 -2.87 9.72 -11.41
C LEU A 43 -4.37 9.47 -11.55
N LYS A 44 -5.04 8.97 -10.49
CA LYS A 44 -6.48 8.71 -10.48
C LYS A 44 -7.30 9.98 -10.75
N ARG A 45 -6.81 11.15 -10.30
CA ARG A 45 -7.48 12.45 -10.47
C ARG A 45 -7.22 13.10 -11.84
N HIS A 46 -6.07 12.86 -12.44
CA HIS A 46 -5.61 13.61 -13.62
C HIS A 46 -5.50 12.77 -14.89
N THR A 47 -5.77 11.46 -14.81
CA THR A 47 -5.70 10.56 -15.95
C THR A 47 -6.86 9.56 -15.90
N SER A 48 -7.21 8.98 -17.04
CA SER A 48 -8.19 7.89 -17.12
C SER A 48 -7.57 6.51 -16.88
N ILE A 49 -6.31 6.44 -16.48
CA ILE A 49 -5.61 5.18 -16.23
C ILE A 49 -6.19 4.57 -14.95
N PRO A 50 -6.69 3.32 -14.99
CA PRO A 50 -7.17 2.66 -13.79
C PRO A 50 -5.98 2.37 -12.87
N VAL A 51 -5.94 3.06 -11.73
CA VAL A 51 -4.97 2.83 -10.65
C VAL A 51 -5.70 2.52 -9.35
N PRO A 52 -5.18 1.62 -8.50
CA PRO A 52 -5.80 1.32 -7.22
C PRO A 52 -5.73 2.53 -6.28
N ASP A 53 -6.81 2.83 -5.56
CA ASP A 53 -6.73 3.81 -4.48
C ASP A 53 -6.25 3.16 -3.18
N ALA A 54 -5.53 3.95 -2.40
CA ALA A 54 -5.12 3.60 -1.05
C ALA A 54 -6.25 3.94 -0.08
N LEU A 55 -6.94 2.91 0.40
CA LEU A 55 -8.06 3.04 1.35
C LEU A 55 -7.54 3.44 2.73
N VAL A 56 -6.50 2.75 3.20
CA VAL A 56 -5.83 3.02 4.48
C VAL A 56 -4.39 2.52 4.40
N TYR A 57 -3.47 3.21 5.05
CA TYR A 57 -2.07 2.82 5.13
C TYR A 57 -1.46 3.27 6.44
N ASP A 58 -0.39 2.59 6.83
CA ASP A 58 0.49 2.96 7.94
C ASP A 58 1.94 2.86 7.45
N SER A 59 2.64 3.99 7.47
CA SER A 59 4.03 4.06 7.02
C SER A 59 5.05 3.83 8.13
N ASP A 60 4.61 3.71 9.38
CA ASP A 60 5.46 3.43 10.53
C ASP A 60 5.99 1.99 10.44
N SER A 61 7.28 1.81 10.67
CA SER A 61 7.89 0.47 10.72
C SER A 61 7.63 -0.24 12.04
N ASP A 62 7.35 0.51 13.10
CA ASP A 62 7.21 -0.01 14.46
C ASP A 62 5.74 -0.26 14.84
N ASN A 63 4.85 -0.27 13.83
CA ASN A 63 3.44 -0.56 14.02
C ASN A 63 3.18 -2.04 14.39
N GLY A 64 1.93 -2.37 14.73
CA GLY A 64 1.54 -3.73 15.14
C GLY A 64 1.71 -4.83 14.08
N VAL A 65 2.11 -4.49 12.86
CA VAL A 65 2.39 -5.41 11.74
C VAL A 65 3.90 -5.59 11.51
N GLY A 66 4.75 -4.82 12.22
CA GLY A 66 6.21 -4.90 12.12
C GLY A 66 6.77 -4.34 10.81
N GLY A 67 6.03 -3.44 10.16
CA GLY A 67 6.46 -2.81 8.92
C GLY A 67 5.39 -1.94 8.29
N ALA A 68 5.79 -1.09 7.34
CA ALA A 68 4.87 -0.24 6.62
C ALA A 68 3.88 -1.08 5.79
N TRP A 69 2.60 -0.78 5.87
CA TRP A 69 1.55 -1.51 5.16
C TRP A 69 0.50 -0.58 4.55
N MET A 70 -0.20 -1.08 3.52
CA MET A 70 -1.29 -0.36 2.86
C MET A 70 -2.35 -1.33 2.35
N ILE A 71 -3.61 -0.97 2.54
CA ILE A 71 -4.79 -1.62 1.96
C ILE A 71 -5.26 -0.79 0.77
N MET A 72 -5.39 -1.45 -0.37
CA MET A 72 -5.80 -0.83 -1.63
C MET A 72 -7.01 -1.54 -2.22
N GLU A 73 -7.76 -0.78 -3.03
CA GLU A 73 -8.80 -1.32 -3.90
C GLU A 73 -8.22 -2.40 -4.82
N ALA A 74 -9.01 -3.44 -5.12
CA ALA A 74 -8.69 -4.32 -6.23
C ALA A 74 -9.11 -3.68 -7.55
N LEU A 75 -8.18 -3.61 -8.50
CA LEU A 75 -8.54 -3.36 -9.88
C LEU A 75 -9.01 -4.68 -10.49
N ASP A 76 -10.21 -4.66 -11.03
CA ASP A 76 -10.71 -5.77 -11.82
C ASP A 76 -9.87 -5.85 -13.09
N ARG A 77 -9.18 -6.98 -13.29
CA ARG A 77 -8.48 -7.23 -14.55
C ARG A 77 -9.55 -7.66 -15.53
N GLY A 78 -9.94 -6.75 -16.41
CA GLY A 78 -10.89 -7.02 -17.49
C GLY A 78 -10.65 -8.38 -18.15
N HIS A 79 -11.77 -9.06 -18.36
CA HIS A 79 -11.92 -10.45 -18.79
C HIS A 79 -11.33 -10.76 -20.18
#